data_AF-F0YQT2-F1
#
_entry.id   AF-F0YQT2-F1
#
_cell.length_a   1.000
_cell.length_b   1.000
_cell.length_c   1.000
_cell.angle_alpha   90.00
_cell.angle_beta   90.00
_cell.angle_gamma   90.00
#
_symmetry.space_group_name_H-M   'P 1'
#
loop_
_entity.id
_entity.type
_entity.pdbx_description
1 polymer ?
#
loop_
_entity_poly.entity_id
_entity_poly.type
_entity_poly.pdbx_seq_one_letter_code
_entity_poly.pdbx_strand_id
1 'polypeptide(L)'
;MRICVYASSSTRTSDRFMAAGRALGAAIAAGGHVLVNGGGRAGGMGALNEGCRAAGGRIVCVIHERFVVDGEEFAGAEKMVVAGGDDLGERKRLLVEHCDALIVMPGGVGTLDELWDAASLQQLGFKTSRPVVLVNLDGYYDATLAQLRRAHDEGLTSKPPAEILHAVPDVGAALAWCEAQQTADAYTAGHRAFARDAPPKPLPCFAAGLACGAALAALLLLGRRP
;
A
#
# COMPACT_ATOMS: atom_id res chain seq x y z
N MET A 1 5.70 7.80 -12.96
CA MET A 1 5.36 7.87 -11.51
C MET A 1 5.30 6.47 -10.92
N ARG A 2 5.45 6.35 -9.60
CA ARG A 2 4.95 5.22 -8.82
C ARG A 2 3.67 5.65 -8.11
N ILE A 3 2.55 4.98 -8.39
CA ILE A 3 1.24 5.34 -7.84
C ILE A 3 0.82 4.25 -6.89
N CYS A 4 0.69 4.58 -5.60
CA CYS A 4 0.17 3.66 -4.61
C CYS A 4 -1.35 3.71 -4.57
N VAL A 5 -1.98 2.53 -4.63
CA VAL A 5 -3.44 2.42 -4.63
C VAL A 5 -3.90 1.61 -3.42
N TYR A 6 -4.74 2.24 -2.60
CA TYR A 6 -5.47 1.56 -1.54
C TYR A 6 -6.84 1.14 -2.05
N ALA A 7 -7.21 -0.12 -1.84
CA ALA A 7 -8.47 -0.67 -2.31
C ALA A 7 -8.93 -1.85 -1.43
N SER A 8 -10.22 -2.18 -1.49
CA SER A 8 -10.76 -3.35 -0.79
C SER A 8 -10.06 -4.66 -1.18
N SER A 9 -9.69 -5.48 -0.20
CA SER A 9 -9.23 -6.87 -0.36
C SER A 9 -10.33 -7.91 -0.13
N SER A 10 -11.58 -7.47 0.10
CA SER A 10 -12.70 -8.36 0.43
C SER A 10 -13.12 -9.19 -0.79
N THR A 11 -13.38 -10.48 -0.59
CA THR A 11 -14.02 -11.33 -1.61
C THR A 11 -15.48 -10.95 -1.89
N ARG A 12 -16.07 -10.10 -1.05
CA ARG A 12 -17.44 -9.57 -1.19
C ARG A 12 -17.49 -8.19 -1.85
N THR A 13 -16.38 -7.67 -2.35
CA THR A 13 -16.37 -6.40 -3.08
C THR A 13 -17.28 -6.51 -4.31
N SER A 14 -18.13 -5.51 -4.54
CA SER A 14 -19.08 -5.53 -5.66
C SER A 14 -18.36 -5.40 -7.01
N ASP A 15 -18.99 -5.96 -8.05
CA ASP A 15 -18.45 -5.96 -9.41
C ASP A 15 -18.14 -4.57 -9.95
N ARG A 16 -18.94 -3.56 -9.58
CA ARG A 16 -18.69 -2.17 -10.00
C ARG A 16 -17.35 -1.63 -9.49
N PHE A 17 -16.96 -1.94 -8.25
CA PHE A 17 -15.68 -1.50 -7.68
C PHE A 17 -14.52 -2.34 -8.24
N MET A 18 -14.75 -3.62 -8.51
CA MET A 18 -13.76 -4.45 -9.19
C MET A 18 -13.53 -4.00 -10.64
N ALA A 19 -14.58 -3.63 -11.37
CA ALA A 19 -14.48 -3.09 -12.72
C ALA A 19 -13.68 -1.79 -12.74
N ALA A 20 -13.95 -0.87 -11.80
CA ALA A 20 -13.15 0.34 -11.64
C ALA A 20 -11.69 0.00 -11.28
N GLY A 21 -11.44 -0.99 -10.43
CA GLY A 21 -10.09 -1.45 -10.08
C GLY A 21 -9.33 -1.93 -11.32
N ARG A 22 -9.91 -2.82 -12.11
CA ARG A 22 -9.33 -3.26 -13.40
C ARG A 22 -9.02 -2.09 -14.33
N ALA A 23 -9.98 -1.18 -14.50
CA ALA A 23 -9.83 -0.01 -15.36
C ALA A 23 -8.68 0.90 -14.90
N LEU A 24 -8.58 1.17 -13.59
CA LEU A 24 -7.48 1.96 -13.02
C LEU A 24 -6.13 1.29 -13.23
N GLY A 25 -6.04 -0.03 -12.99
CA GLY A 25 -4.79 -0.78 -13.14
C GLY A 25 -4.28 -0.73 -14.58
N ALA A 26 -5.19 -0.94 -15.54
CA ALA A 26 -4.89 -0.82 -16.96
C ALA A 26 -4.48 0.61 -17.36
N ALA A 27 -5.15 1.63 -16.82
CA ALA A 27 -4.82 3.03 -17.08
C ALA A 27 -3.44 3.43 -16.55
N ILE A 28 -3.10 3.02 -15.32
CA ILE A 28 -1.76 3.24 -14.72
C ILE A 28 -0.67 2.60 -15.61
N ALA A 29 -0.90 1.37 -16.08
CA ALA A 29 0.01 0.69 -16.98
C ALA A 29 0.17 1.41 -18.33
N ALA A 30 -0.95 1.80 -18.95
CA ALA A 30 -0.97 2.52 -20.22
C ALA A 30 -0.26 3.88 -20.13
N GLY A 31 -0.34 4.57 -18.98
CA GLY A 31 0.43 5.80 -18.69
C GLY A 31 1.93 5.57 -18.44
N GLY A 32 2.42 4.33 -18.53
CA GLY A 32 3.82 3.98 -18.30
C GLY A 32 4.25 4.10 -16.83
N HIS A 33 3.29 4.16 -15.90
CA HIS A 33 3.55 4.26 -14.48
C HIS A 33 3.71 2.88 -13.83
N VAL A 34 4.18 2.88 -12.58
CA VAL A 34 4.29 1.68 -11.76
C VAL A 34 3.16 1.68 -10.75
N LEU A 35 2.39 0.60 -10.71
CA LEU A 35 1.38 0.36 -9.68
C LEU A 35 2.07 -0.11 -8.40
N VAL A 36 1.79 0.55 -7.27
CA VAL A 36 2.19 0.12 -5.93
C VAL A 36 0.93 -0.25 -5.14
N ASN A 37 0.89 -1.39 -4.45
CA ASN A 37 -0.24 -1.72 -3.56
C ASN A 37 0.12 -2.79 -2.52
N GLY A 38 -0.91 -3.30 -1.82
CA GLY A 38 -0.81 -4.25 -0.72
C GLY A 38 -0.59 -5.73 -1.07
N GLY A 39 -0.56 -6.12 -2.35
CA GLY A 39 -0.33 -7.50 -2.80
C GLY A 39 -1.54 -8.45 -2.74
N GLY A 40 -2.75 -7.97 -2.46
CA GLY A 40 -3.95 -8.81 -2.35
C GLY A 40 -4.45 -9.34 -3.71
N ARG A 41 -5.06 -10.54 -3.69
CA ARG A 41 -5.62 -11.23 -4.87
C ARG A 41 -7.14 -11.10 -5.01
N ALA A 42 -7.81 -10.63 -3.97
CA ALA A 42 -9.26 -10.51 -3.91
C ALA A 42 -9.72 -9.05 -3.96
N GLY A 43 -11.00 -8.86 -4.23
CA GLY A 43 -11.66 -7.56 -4.24
C GLY A 43 -11.08 -6.58 -5.25
N GLY A 44 -11.21 -5.29 -4.94
CA GLY A 44 -10.70 -4.20 -5.77
C GLY A 44 -9.18 -4.26 -5.98
N MET A 45 -8.43 -4.73 -4.97
CA MET A 45 -6.97 -4.87 -5.06
C MET A 45 -6.56 -5.96 -6.05
N GLY A 46 -7.21 -7.13 -6.00
CA GLY A 46 -6.99 -8.20 -6.98
C GLY A 46 -7.33 -7.76 -8.41
N ALA A 47 -8.48 -7.09 -8.56
CA ALA A 47 -8.93 -6.56 -9.84
C ALA A 47 -7.96 -5.49 -10.41
N LEU A 48 -7.39 -4.65 -9.55
CA LEU A 48 -6.36 -3.67 -9.92
C LEU A 48 -5.09 -4.34 -10.44
N ASN A 49 -4.60 -5.37 -9.75
CA ASN A 49 -3.46 -6.17 -10.18
C ASN A 49 -3.72 -6.86 -11.53
N GLU A 50 -4.91 -7.43 -11.69
CA GLU A 50 -5.35 -8.06 -12.94
C GLU A 50 -5.31 -7.07 -14.11
N GLY A 51 -5.92 -5.90 -13.95
CA GLY A 51 -5.97 -4.87 -15.00
C GLY A 51 -4.58 -4.34 -15.39
N CYS A 52 -3.73 -4.07 -14.40
CA CYS A 52 -2.36 -3.61 -14.64
C CYS A 52 -1.54 -4.66 -15.40
N ARG A 53 -1.60 -5.93 -14.96
CA ARG A 53 -0.89 -7.04 -15.61
C ARG A 53 -1.40 -7.30 -17.02
N ALA A 54 -2.71 -7.27 -17.24
CA ALA A 54 -3.30 -7.48 -18.57
C ALA A 54 -2.85 -6.41 -19.59
N ALA A 55 -2.56 -5.19 -19.12
CA ALA A 55 -2.01 -4.10 -19.92
C ALA A 55 -0.47 -4.10 -19.99
N GLY A 56 0.22 -5.14 -19.49
CA GLY A 56 1.68 -5.23 -19.50
C GLY A 56 2.39 -4.27 -18.55
N GLY A 57 1.69 -3.78 -17.53
CA GLY A 57 2.21 -2.83 -16.54
C GLY A 57 3.14 -3.46 -15.51
N ARG A 58 3.78 -2.58 -14.74
CA ARG A 58 4.72 -2.96 -13.66
C ARG A 58 4.04 -2.79 -12.30
N ILE A 59 4.20 -3.79 -11.45
CA ILE A 59 3.55 -3.84 -10.12
C ILE A 59 4.62 -4.03 -9.04
N VAL A 60 4.55 -3.20 -8.00
CA VAL A 60 5.31 -3.35 -6.74
C VAL A 60 4.32 -3.63 -5.62
N CYS A 61 4.52 -4.74 -4.92
CA CYS A 61 3.66 -5.14 -3.82
C CYS A 61 4.38 -4.94 -2.48
N VAL A 62 3.68 -4.36 -1.50
CA VAL A 62 4.15 -4.20 -0.12
C VAL A 62 3.18 -4.92 0.82
N ILE A 63 3.58 -6.08 1.32
CA ILE A 63 2.75 -6.94 2.17
C ILE A 63 3.32 -7.02 3.59
N HIS A 64 2.45 -7.31 4.56
CA HIS A 64 2.90 -7.69 5.89
C HIS A 64 3.14 -9.20 5.92
N GLU A 65 4.15 -9.68 6.64
CA GLU A 65 4.46 -11.12 6.76
C GLU A 65 3.26 -11.95 7.21
N ARG A 66 2.42 -11.39 8.11
CA ARG A 66 1.16 -12.00 8.57
C ARG A 66 0.13 -12.26 7.46
N PHE A 67 0.21 -11.53 6.34
CA PHE A 67 -0.73 -11.67 5.23
C PHE A 67 -0.19 -12.54 4.10
N VAL A 68 1.03 -13.05 4.22
CA VAL A 68 1.60 -14.02 3.27
C VAL A 68 1.02 -15.40 3.61
N VAL A 69 0.28 -15.99 2.67
CA VAL A 69 -0.33 -17.32 2.87
C VAL A 69 0.45 -18.39 2.12
N ASP A 70 0.54 -18.27 0.79
CA ASP A 70 1.13 -19.30 -0.09
C ASP A 70 2.15 -18.73 -1.09
N GLY A 71 2.33 -17.41 -1.12
CA GLY A 71 3.25 -16.73 -2.01
C GLY A 71 2.70 -16.50 -3.42
N GLU A 72 1.44 -16.89 -3.69
CA GLU A 72 0.79 -16.54 -4.95
C GLU A 72 0.28 -15.10 -4.98
N GLU A 73 0.28 -14.40 -3.83
CA GLU A 73 0.08 -12.95 -3.74
C GLU A 73 1.09 -12.15 -4.59
N PHE A 74 2.19 -12.82 -4.98
CA PHE A 74 3.31 -12.23 -5.72
C PHE A 74 3.23 -12.49 -7.24
N ALA A 75 2.27 -13.28 -7.71
CA ALA A 75 2.24 -13.76 -9.09
C ALA A 75 2.09 -12.59 -10.08
N GLY A 76 3.17 -12.27 -10.79
CA GLY A 76 3.23 -11.19 -11.78
C GLY A 76 3.63 -9.82 -11.24
N ALA A 77 4.03 -9.70 -9.97
CA ALA A 77 4.68 -8.49 -9.45
C ALA A 77 6.15 -8.43 -9.87
N GLU A 78 6.63 -7.24 -10.22
CA GLU A 78 8.04 -6.99 -10.52
C GLU A 78 8.89 -7.01 -9.24
N LYS A 79 8.34 -6.47 -8.15
CA LYS A 79 9.03 -6.37 -6.87
C LYS A 79 8.08 -6.64 -5.73
N MET A 80 8.61 -7.37 -4.75
CA MET A 80 7.94 -7.65 -3.50
C MET A 80 8.72 -7.06 -2.33
N VAL A 81 8.02 -6.35 -1.46
CA VAL A 81 8.55 -5.82 -0.20
C VAL A 81 7.73 -6.44 0.94
N VAL A 82 8.41 -7.14 1.84
CA VAL A 82 7.77 -7.75 3.01
C VAL A 82 8.10 -6.92 4.24
N ALA A 83 7.06 -6.34 4.84
CA ALA A 83 7.12 -5.70 6.13
C ALA A 83 6.92 -6.76 7.23
N GLY A 84 7.68 -6.66 8.32
CA GLY A 84 7.51 -7.51 9.50
C GLY A 84 7.20 -6.70 10.75
N GLY A 85 7.09 -7.39 11.88
CA GLY A 85 6.82 -6.80 13.18
C GLY A 85 5.41 -7.08 13.69
N ASP A 86 5.08 -6.48 14.83
CA ASP A 86 3.83 -6.75 15.56
C ASP A 86 2.69 -5.75 15.22
N ASP A 87 2.92 -4.85 14.25
CA ASP A 87 1.97 -3.82 13.84
C ASP A 87 1.92 -3.60 12.32
N LEU A 88 1.02 -2.71 11.86
CA LEU A 88 0.87 -2.38 10.43
C LEU A 88 1.60 -1.09 10.02
N GLY A 89 2.26 -0.42 10.95
CA GLY A 89 2.92 0.88 10.74
C GLY A 89 4.06 0.77 9.73
N GLU A 90 4.90 -0.25 9.87
CA GLU A 90 6.03 -0.48 8.95
C GLU A 90 5.54 -0.72 7.51
N ARG A 91 4.47 -1.51 7.34
CA ARG A 91 3.86 -1.74 6.02
C ARG A 91 3.34 -0.44 5.41
N LYS A 92 2.62 0.38 6.18
CA LYS A 92 2.08 1.66 5.72
C LYS A 92 3.20 2.63 5.33
N ARG A 93 4.26 2.71 6.14
CA ARG A 93 5.45 3.51 5.84
C ARG A 93 6.08 3.11 4.51
N LEU A 94 6.30 1.81 4.29
CA LEU A 94 6.90 1.30 3.05
C LEU A 94 6.03 1.58 1.82
N LEU A 95 4.68 1.47 1.92
CA LEU A 95 3.77 1.86 0.84
C LEU A 95 3.97 3.32 0.41
N VAL A 96 4.06 4.24 1.38
CA VAL A 96 4.22 5.68 1.15
C VAL A 96 5.63 6.04 0.64
N GLU A 97 6.67 5.35 1.13
CA GLU A 97 8.05 5.56 0.67
C GLU A 97 8.27 5.11 -0.78
N HIS A 98 7.53 4.09 -1.21
CA HIS A 98 7.62 3.55 -2.57
C HIS A 98 6.74 4.26 -3.60
N CYS A 99 6.03 5.34 -3.26
CA CYS A 99 5.16 6.05 -4.20
C CYS A 99 5.40 7.57 -4.26
N ASP A 100 4.95 8.15 -5.37
CA ASP A 100 4.93 9.58 -5.63
C ASP A 100 3.55 10.18 -5.32
N ALA A 101 2.47 9.40 -5.48
CA ALA A 101 1.09 9.79 -5.23
C ALA A 101 0.24 8.60 -4.75
N LEU A 102 -0.88 8.92 -4.10
CA LEU A 102 -1.82 7.97 -3.52
C LEU A 102 -3.21 8.10 -4.16
N ILE A 103 -3.75 6.99 -4.64
CA ILE A 103 -5.15 6.87 -5.06
C ILE A 103 -5.88 5.95 -4.08
N VAL A 104 -7.02 6.38 -3.57
CA VAL A 104 -7.83 5.59 -2.63
C VAL A 104 -9.15 5.23 -3.28
N MET A 105 -9.30 3.94 -3.57
CA MET A 105 -10.53 3.34 -4.09
C MET A 105 -11.44 2.87 -2.96
N PRO A 106 -12.76 2.70 -3.21
CA PRO A 106 -13.69 2.18 -2.22
C PRO A 106 -13.20 0.93 -1.50
N GLY A 107 -13.21 0.99 -0.17
CA GLY A 107 -12.68 -0.05 0.70
C GLY A 107 -13.13 0.07 2.14
N GLY A 108 -12.91 -0.99 2.92
CA GLY A 108 -13.36 -1.12 4.29
C GLY A 108 -12.36 -0.55 5.30
N VAL A 109 -12.38 -1.08 6.53
CA VAL A 109 -11.56 -0.60 7.66
C VAL A 109 -10.07 -0.49 7.31
N GLY A 110 -9.48 -1.48 6.64
CA GLY A 110 -8.05 -1.42 6.28
C GLY A 110 -7.73 -0.26 5.33
N THR A 111 -8.56 -0.06 4.30
CA THR A 111 -8.41 1.07 3.36
C THR A 111 -8.64 2.41 4.06
N LEU A 112 -9.57 2.48 5.02
CA LEU A 112 -9.83 3.69 5.80
C LEU A 112 -8.71 4.00 6.80
N ASP A 113 -8.07 2.98 7.39
CA ASP A 113 -6.86 3.14 8.22
C ASP A 113 -5.70 3.73 7.40
N GLU A 114 -5.43 3.16 6.23
CA GLU A 114 -4.41 3.65 5.30
C GLU A 114 -4.73 5.09 4.82
N LEU A 115 -6.00 5.39 4.57
CA LEU A 115 -6.48 6.73 4.21
C LEU A 115 -6.22 7.75 5.32
N TRP A 116 -6.63 7.46 6.55
CA TRP A 116 -6.51 8.42 7.65
C TRP A 116 -5.07 8.62 8.11
N ASP A 117 -4.20 7.61 7.95
CA ASP A 117 -2.76 7.75 8.12
C ASP A 117 -2.21 8.79 7.12
N ALA A 118 -2.54 8.65 5.84
CA ALA A 118 -2.14 9.61 4.80
C ALA A 118 -2.75 11.01 5.03
N ALA A 119 -4.01 11.10 5.42
CA ALA A 119 -4.68 12.35 5.77
C ALA A 119 -3.99 13.06 6.94
N SER A 120 -3.55 12.31 7.95
CA SER A 120 -2.82 12.86 9.11
C SER A 120 -1.49 13.47 8.68
N LEU A 121 -0.75 12.81 7.79
CA LEU A 121 0.48 13.34 7.23
C LEU A 121 0.23 14.64 6.44
N GLN A 122 -0.85 14.68 5.65
CA GLN A 122 -1.26 15.89 4.92
C GLN A 122 -1.61 17.03 5.86
N GLN A 123 -2.48 16.78 6.84
CA GLN A 123 -2.92 17.74 7.85
C GLN A 123 -1.75 18.36 8.60
N LEU A 124 -0.75 17.55 8.98
CA LEU A 124 0.43 18.00 9.74
C LEU A 124 1.57 18.56 8.87
N GLY A 125 1.47 18.45 7.55
CA GLY A 125 2.47 19.00 6.61
C GLY A 125 3.81 18.28 6.65
N PHE A 126 3.82 16.97 6.95
CA PHE A 126 5.05 16.19 6.91
C PHE A 126 5.62 16.13 5.49
N LYS A 127 6.94 16.26 5.34
CA LYS A 127 7.62 16.16 4.04
C LYS A 127 7.49 14.79 3.37
N THR A 128 7.12 13.77 4.14
CA THR A 128 6.84 12.41 3.68
C THR A 128 5.42 12.27 3.14
N SER A 129 4.55 13.27 3.29
CA SER A 129 3.20 13.23 2.72
C SER A 129 3.25 13.13 1.20
N ARG A 130 2.29 12.41 0.64
CA ARG A 130 2.11 12.23 -0.81
C ARG A 130 0.74 12.75 -1.19
N PRO A 131 0.56 13.41 -2.34
CA PRO A 131 -0.75 13.84 -2.80
C PRO A 131 -1.74 12.67 -2.78
N VAL A 132 -2.89 12.87 -2.12
CA VAL A 132 -3.93 11.84 -1.93
C VAL A 132 -5.18 12.24 -2.71
N VAL A 133 -5.68 11.33 -3.54
CA VAL A 133 -6.98 11.47 -4.20
C VAL A 133 -7.90 10.28 -3.93
N LEU A 134 -9.14 10.58 -3.57
CA LEU A 134 -10.24 9.64 -3.40
C LEU A 134 -10.97 9.46 -4.72
N VAL A 135 -11.20 8.20 -5.10
CA VAL A 135 -12.10 7.84 -6.21
C VAL A 135 -13.51 7.65 -5.63
N ASN A 136 -14.30 8.72 -5.64
CA ASN A 136 -15.63 8.79 -5.03
C ASN A 136 -16.73 8.18 -5.93
N LEU A 137 -16.58 6.90 -6.26
CA LEU A 137 -17.52 6.15 -7.09
C LEU A 137 -18.88 6.05 -6.39
N ASP A 138 -19.93 6.47 -7.09
CA ASP A 138 -21.32 6.44 -6.61
C ASP A 138 -21.51 7.10 -5.23
N GLY A 139 -20.70 8.11 -4.90
CA GLY A 139 -20.78 8.83 -3.63
C GLY A 139 -20.27 8.02 -2.42
N TYR A 140 -19.47 6.97 -2.63
CA TYR A 140 -18.96 6.11 -1.54
C TYR A 140 -18.30 6.88 -0.38
N TYR A 141 -17.56 7.95 -0.69
CA TYR A 141 -16.85 8.80 0.27
C TYR A 141 -17.63 10.04 0.70
N ASP A 142 -18.89 10.23 0.30
CA ASP A 142 -19.67 11.42 0.65
C ASP A 142 -19.78 11.63 2.16
N ALA A 143 -20.00 10.53 2.91
CA ALA A 143 -20.07 10.56 4.37
C ALA A 143 -18.70 10.85 5.01
N THR A 144 -17.62 10.28 4.48
CA THR A 144 -16.25 10.55 4.94
C THR A 144 -15.90 12.03 4.77
N LEU A 145 -16.20 12.59 3.59
CA LEU A 145 -15.96 14.00 3.29
C LEU A 145 -16.88 14.91 4.11
N ALA A 146 -18.12 14.50 4.39
CA ALA A 146 -19.02 15.24 5.28
C ALA A 146 -18.49 15.31 6.71
N GLN A 147 -17.95 14.21 7.22
CA GLN A 147 -17.34 14.18 8.55
C GLN A 147 -16.10 15.10 8.61
N LEU A 148 -15.26 15.08 7.56
CA LEU A 148 -14.09 15.95 7.50
C LEU A 148 -14.46 17.43 7.40
N ARG A 149 -15.49 17.77 6.61
CA ARG A 149 -16.06 19.13 6.56
C ARG A 149 -16.54 19.57 7.94
N ARG A 150 -17.32 18.74 8.63
CA ARG A 150 -17.75 19.04 9.99
C ARG A 150 -16.57 19.27 10.94
N ALA A 151 -15.55 18.43 10.88
CA ALA A 151 -14.35 18.60 11.71
C ALA A 151 -13.66 19.95 11.44
N HIS A 152 -13.65 20.42 10.19
CA HIS A 152 -13.15 21.76 9.86
C HIS A 152 -14.05 22.88 10.40
N ASP A 153 -15.36 22.78 10.17
CA ASP A 153 -16.33 23.80 10.62
C ASP A 153 -16.32 23.97 12.16
N GLU A 154 -16.04 22.88 12.88
CA GLU A 154 -15.91 22.85 14.35
C GLU A 154 -14.49 23.24 14.84
N GLY A 155 -13.58 23.62 13.94
CA GLY A 155 -12.22 24.07 14.28
C GLY A 155 -11.25 22.95 14.71
N LEU A 156 -11.55 21.69 14.40
CA LEU A 156 -10.74 20.52 14.77
C LEU A 156 -9.63 20.20 13.76
N THR A 157 -9.62 20.86 12.60
CA THR A 157 -8.55 20.73 11.60
C THR A 157 -8.04 22.12 11.22
N SER A 158 -6.73 22.26 11.08
CA SER A 158 -6.09 23.52 10.68
C SER A 158 -6.09 23.76 9.18
N LYS A 159 -6.26 22.71 8.36
CA LYS A 159 -6.31 22.84 6.90
C LYS A 159 -7.75 22.68 6.39
N PRO A 160 -8.11 23.33 5.27
CA PRO A 160 -9.37 23.05 4.58
C PRO A 160 -9.49 21.56 4.18
N PRO A 161 -10.68 20.95 4.22
CA PRO A 161 -10.88 19.54 3.88
C PRO A 161 -10.30 19.13 2.52
N ALA A 162 -10.41 20.00 1.51
CA ALA A 162 -9.92 19.75 0.15
C ALA A 162 -8.38 19.74 0.05
N GLU A 163 -7.67 20.36 0.99
CA GLU A 163 -6.21 20.28 1.09
C GLU A 163 -5.72 19.02 1.80
N ILE A 164 -6.61 18.35 2.55
CA ILE A 164 -6.31 17.10 3.24
C ILE A 164 -6.64 15.91 2.33
N LEU A 165 -7.87 15.88 1.80
CA LEU A 165 -8.37 14.82 0.92
C LEU A 165 -9.05 15.42 -0.32
N HIS A 166 -8.42 15.25 -1.48
CA HIS A 166 -9.04 15.57 -2.76
C HIS A 166 -9.93 14.42 -3.22
N ALA A 167 -11.07 14.70 -3.85
CA ALA A 167 -11.98 13.66 -4.33
C ALA A 167 -12.41 13.92 -5.78
N VAL A 168 -12.47 12.85 -6.56
CA VAL A 168 -12.84 12.85 -7.98
C VAL A 168 -13.87 11.75 -8.27
N PRO A 169 -14.70 11.88 -9.31
CA PRO A 169 -15.82 10.96 -9.53
C PRO A 169 -15.41 9.59 -10.09
N ASP A 170 -14.25 9.48 -10.74
CA ASP A 170 -13.84 8.28 -11.44
C ASP A 170 -12.31 8.09 -11.47
N VAL A 171 -11.88 6.92 -11.97
CA VAL A 171 -10.49 6.50 -12.00
C VAL A 171 -9.64 7.28 -13.00
N GLY A 172 -10.22 7.78 -14.10
CA GLY A 172 -9.52 8.57 -15.09
C GLY A 172 -9.19 9.96 -14.55
N ALA A 173 -10.16 10.59 -13.90
CA ALA A 173 -9.96 11.85 -13.20
C ALA A 173 -8.91 11.74 -12.08
N ALA A 174 -8.85 10.62 -11.36
CA ALA A 174 -7.84 10.40 -10.32
C ALA A 174 -6.43 10.32 -10.90
N LEU A 175 -6.26 9.58 -12.00
CA LEU A 175 -4.97 9.45 -12.65
C LEU A 175 -4.49 10.80 -13.22
N ALA A 176 -5.35 11.51 -13.94
CA ALA A 176 -5.05 12.83 -14.47
C ALA A 176 -4.68 13.83 -13.37
N TRP A 177 -5.35 13.76 -12.21
CA TRP A 177 -5.01 14.58 -11.06
C TRP A 177 -3.61 14.24 -10.52
N CYS A 178 -3.26 12.96 -10.35
CA CYS A 178 -1.92 12.54 -9.92
C CYS A 178 -0.82 13.02 -10.88
N GLU A 179 -1.04 12.91 -12.19
CA GLU A 179 -0.11 13.39 -13.22
C GLU A 179 0.09 14.91 -13.10
N ALA A 180 -0.99 15.68 -12.88
CA ALA A 180 -0.91 17.11 -12.67
C ALA A 180 -0.11 17.49 -11.41
N GLN A 181 -0.29 16.77 -10.29
CA GLN A 181 0.49 16.99 -9.07
C GLN A 181 1.99 16.78 -9.31
N GLN A 182 2.36 15.81 -10.14
CA GLN A 182 3.76 15.59 -10.47
C GLN A 182 4.39 16.72 -11.29
N THR A 183 3.64 17.35 -12.18
CA THR A 183 4.16 18.52 -12.93
C THR A 183 4.42 19.71 -12.01
N ALA A 184 3.55 19.93 -11.02
CA ALA A 184 3.73 20.96 -10.00
C ALA A 184 4.93 20.65 -9.08
N ASP A 185 5.09 19.39 -8.66
CA ASP A 185 6.22 18.96 -7.85
C ASP A 185 7.53 19.01 -8.66
N ALA A 186 7.56 18.61 -9.93
CA ALA A 186 8.74 18.66 -10.79
C ALA A 186 9.22 20.10 -11.07
N TYR A 187 8.28 21.05 -11.19
CA TYR A 187 8.59 22.48 -11.24
C TYR A 187 9.25 22.96 -9.93
N THR A 188 8.85 22.39 -8.80
CA THR A 188 9.39 22.71 -7.46
C THR A 188 10.66 21.90 -7.12
N ALA A 189 10.88 20.76 -7.79
CA ALA A 189 11.85 19.73 -7.42
C ALA A 189 12.75 19.31 -8.59
N GLY A 190 13.53 20.24 -9.15
CA GLY A 190 14.73 19.92 -9.95
C GLY A 190 15.81 19.11 -9.19
N HIS A 191 15.47 18.35 -8.14
CA HIS A 191 16.37 17.82 -7.10
C HIS A 191 15.97 16.44 -6.53
N ARG A 192 15.22 15.58 -7.24
CA ARG A 192 14.95 14.20 -6.76
C ARG A 192 15.39 13.13 -7.75
N ALA A 193 16.70 13.00 -7.94
CA ALA A 193 17.28 11.74 -8.37
C ALA A 193 17.31 10.79 -7.16
N PHE A 194 16.48 9.75 -7.17
CA PHE A 194 16.65 8.62 -6.25
C PHE A 194 17.34 7.46 -6.97
N ALA A 195 18.37 6.96 -6.29
CA ALA A 195 19.36 6.00 -6.75
C ALA A 195 18.77 4.71 -7.30
N ARG A 196 19.44 4.18 -8.33
CA ARG A 196 19.30 2.82 -8.84
C ARG A 196 19.39 1.80 -7.69
N ASP A 197 18.53 0.79 -7.75
CA ASP A 197 18.32 -0.25 -6.74
C ASP A 197 19.61 -0.82 -6.14
N ALA A 198 19.71 -0.81 -4.81
CA ALA A 198 20.52 -1.78 -4.10
C ALA A 198 19.81 -3.15 -4.14
N PRO A 199 20.54 -4.26 -4.36
CA PRO A 199 19.94 -5.59 -4.44
C PRO A 199 19.21 -5.95 -3.14
N PRO A 200 18.13 -6.75 -3.21
CA PRO A 200 17.39 -7.17 -2.03
C PRO A 200 18.28 -7.96 -1.08
N LYS A 201 18.12 -7.73 0.23
CA LYS A 201 18.75 -8.56 1.25
C LYS A 201 18.26 -10.01 1.10
N PRO A 202 19.14 -11.01 1.21
CA PRO A 202 18.72 -12.41 1.12
C PRO A 202 17.76 -12.73 2.26
N LEU A 203 16.68 -13.44 1.94
CA LEU A 203 15.75 -13.99 2.91
C LEU A 203 16.49 -14.95 3.86
N PRO A 204 16.10 -15.05 5.15
CA PRO A 204 16.64 -16.06 6.03
C PRO A 204 16.25 -17.45 5.53
N CYS A 205 17.24 -18.32 5.29
CA CYS A 205 17.02 -19.74 5.02
C CYS A 205 16.27 -20.36 6.20
N PHE A 206 15.03 -20.80 5.99
CA PHE A 206 14.41 -21.80 6.84
C PHE A 206 15.12 -23.14 6.60
N ALA A 207 16.14 -23.42 7.41
CA ALA A 207 16.74 -24.74 7.48
C ALA A 207 15.73 -25.69 8.16
N ALA A 208 14.95 -26.42 7.35
CA ALA A 208 14.35 -27.67 7.75
C ALA A 208 15.47 -28.65 8.16
N GLY A 209 15.33 -29.24 9.34
CA GLY A 209 16.42 -29.89 10.04
C GLY A 209 16.99 -31.15 9.38
N LEU A 210 18.18 -31.52 9.82
CA LEU A 210 18.62 -32.90 9.93
C LEU A 210 19.75 -32.99 10.98
N ALA A 211 19.50 -33.82 12.00
CA ALA A 211 20.45 -34.59 12.80
C ALA A 211 21.66 -33.90 13.48
N CYS A 212 21.66 -33.92 14.81
CA CYS A 212 22.77 -34.55 15.54
C CYS A 212 22.28 -35.03 16.91
N GLY A 213 22.28 -36.35 17.10
CA GLY A 213 22.07 -36.96 18.41
C GLY A 213 23.34 -36.94 19.26
N ALA A 214 23.18 -37.44 20.48
CA ALA A 214 24.20 -37.69 21.52
C ALA A 214 24.56 -36.49 22.42
N ALA A 215 23.76 -36.32 23.49
CA ALA A 215 24.25 -35.93 24.81
C ALA A 215 23.16 -36.19 25.88
N LEU A 216 22.86 -37.46 26.15
CA LEU A 216 22.06 -37.83 27.33
C LEU A 216 22.61 -39.11 27.97
N ALA A 217 23.81 -39.03 28.54
CA ALA A 217 24.33 -40.05 29.46
C ALA A 217 25.59 -39.52 30.16
N ALA A 218 25.45 -38.85 31.31
CA ALA A 218 26.45 -38.82 32.40
C ALA A 218 26.01 -37.84 33.50
N LEU A 219 24.95 -38.17 34.24
CA LEU A 219 24.69 -37.49 35.52
C LEU A 219 23.96 -38.40 36.50
N LEU A 220 24.49 -39.62 36.66
CA LEU A 220 24.13 -40.55 37.73
C LEU A 220 25.34 -41.46 37.91
N LEU A 221 26.27 -41.07 38.79
CA LEU A 221 27.14 -41.93 39.61
C LEU A 221 28.29 -41.07 40.17
N LEU A 222 28.56 -41.26 41.46
CA LEU A 222 29.72 -40.78 42.24
C LEU A 222 29.51 -39.47 43.04
N GLY A 223 28.62 -39.56 44.03
CA GLY A 223 28.61 -38.68 45.20
C GLY A 223 28.48 -39.48 46.50
N ARG A 224 29.46 -40.36 46.80
CA ARG A 224 29.68 -40.91 48.16
C ARG A 224 31.15 -41.26 48.35
N ARG A 225 31.79 -40.62 49.33
CA ARG A 225 32.85 -41.13 50.24
C ARG A 225 33.40 -39.96 51.09
N PRO A 226 34.05 -40.23 52.23
CA PRO A 226 33.85 -41.33 53.19
C PRO A 226 32.99 -40.89 54.39
#